data_AF-A0A1V5KDA1-F1
#
_entry.id   AF-A0A1V5KDA1-F1
#
_cell.length_a   1.000
_cell.length_b   1.000
_cell.length_c   1.000
_cell.angle_alpha   90.00
_cell.angle_beta   90.00
_cell.angle_gamma   90.00
#
_symmetry.space_group_name_H-M   'P 1'
#
loop_
_entity.id
_entity.type
_entity.pdbx_description
1 polymer ?
#
loop_
_entity_poly.entity_id
_entity_poly.type
_entity_poly.pdbx_seq_one_letter_code
_entity_poly.pdbx_strand_id
1 'polypeptide(L)'
;MEIGCGIGNITDYLLKDGDKVCAADIDADYVKFTAKKYKGRKNVKVIKLDINKPGKKIKSGAYDTAVMLNVLEHIKDEGRAVKNVKQALAKGGKFVILVPAMQIIYGEMDKALGHHKRYNKTELKELLVNNGFKILDIFYLNFAGIIGWYFSGRILKKSHIPENQAKIFDKYILPVTRPFERFLKPPAGQSIVAIAEKI
;
A
#
# COMPACT_ATOMS: atom_id res chain seq x y z
N MET A 1 7.75 -8.25 -5.98
CA MET A 1 6.61 -8.91 -5.30
C MET A 1 5.62 -7.86 -4.86
N GLU A 2 4.35 -8.07 -5.12
CA GLU A 2 3.26 -7.21 -4.67
C GLU A 2 2.48 -7.97 -3.59
N ILE A 3 2.28 -7.34 -2.43
CA ILE A 3 1.49 -7.87 -1.31
C ILE A 3 0.20 -7.05 -1.24
N GLY A 4 -0.95 -7.75 -1.25
CA GLY A 4 -2.28 -7.15 -1.37
C GLY A 4 -2.61 -6.72 -2.79
N CYS A 5 -2.52 -7.64 -3.76
CA CYS A 5 -2.73 -7.29 -5.17
C CYS A 5 -4.20 -6.96 -5.51
N GLY A 6 -5.17 -7.37 -4.69
CA GLY A 6 -6.59 -7.08 -4.89
C GLY A 6 -7.06 -7.49 -6.29
N ILE A 7 -7.63 -6.52 -7.02
CA ILE A 7 -8.09 -6.69 -8.41
C ILE A 7 -6.99 -6.47 -9.47
N GLY A 8 -5.73 -6.28 -9.05
CA GLY A 8 -4.56 -6.17 -9.91
C GLY A 8 -4.34 -4.80 -10.55
N ASN A 9 -4.81 -3.70 -9.95
CA ASN A 9 -4.58 -2.36 -10.50
C ASN A 9 -3.09 -1.99 -10.49
N ILE A 10 -2.41 -2.33 -9.40
CA ILE A 10 -0.97 -2.07 -9.24
C ILE A 10 -0.17 -3.11 -10.01
N THR A 11 -0.61 -4.38 -10.02
CA THR A 11 -0.07 -5.39 -10.93
C THR A 11 -0.05 -4.91 -12.39
N ASP A 12 -1.12 -4.31 -12.91
CA ASP A 12 -1.14 -3.76 -14.27
C ASP A 12 -0.11 -2.67 -14.47
N TYR A 13 0.10 -1.80 -13.48
CA TYR A 13 1.10 -0.74 -13.53
C TYR A 13 2.51 -1.33 -13.59
N LEU A 14 2.84 -2.29 -12.71
CA LEU A 14 4.14 -2.94 -12.66
C LEU A 14 4.48 -3.69 -13.95
N LEU A 15 3.48 -4.23 -14.64
CA LEU A 15 3.69 -4.98 -15.88
C LEU A 15 3.98 -4.11 -17.11
N LYS A 16 3.81 -2.79 -17.03
CA LYS A 16 4.04 -1.87 -18.18
C LYS A 16 5.48 -1.91 -18.66
N ASP A 17 6.42 -2.08 -17.74
CA ASP A 17 7.85 -2.10 -18.02
C ASP A 17 8.38 -3.52 -18.27
N GLY A 18 7.50 -4.51 -18.38
CA GLY A 18 7.85 -5.91 -18.68
C GLY A 18 8.31 -6.72 -17.45
N ASP A 19 8.13 -6.19 -16.25
CA ASP A 19 8.58 -6.83 -15.00
C ASP A 19 7.99 -8.23 -14.78
N LYS A 20 8.71 -9.03 -13.98
CA LYS A 20 8.23 -10.30 -13.44
C LYS A 20 7.55 -10.05 -12.09
N VAL A 21 6.23 -10.20 -12.06
CA VAL A 21 5.43 -9.89 -10.88
C VAL A 21 4.92 -11.16 -10.20
N CYS A 22 5.26 -11.29 -8.91
CA CYS A 22 4.55 -12.18 -8.01
C CYS A 22 3.49 -11.34 -7.28
N ALA A 23 2.23 -11.46 -7.71
CA ALA A 23 1.07 -10.78 -7.14
C ALA A 23 0.47 -11.68 -6.06
N ALA A 24 0.47 -11.21 -4.82
CA ALA A 24 0.05 -11.97 -3.67
C ALA A 24 -1.11 -11.29 -2.94
N ASP A 25 -2.10 -12.05 -2.50
CA ASP A 25 -3.20 -11.55 -1.66
C ASP A 25 -3.59 -12.59 -0.61
N ILE A 26 -4.10 -12.13 0.53
CA ILE A 26 -4.62 -13.01 1.59
C ILE A 26 -6.01 -13.53 1.24
N ASP A 27 -6.79 -12.74 0.49
CA ASP A 27 -8.15 -13.06 0.08
C ASP A 27 -8.14 -14.02 -1.11
N ALA A 28 -8.87 -15.13 -0.98
CA ALA A 28 -8.97 -16.14 -2.02
C ALA A 28 -9.74 -15.64 -3.26
N ASP A 29 -10.70 -14.74 -3.09
CA ASP A 29 -11.52 -14.22 -4.18
C ASP A 29 -10.72 -13.26 -5.05
N TYR A 30 -9.92 -12.38 -4.45
CA TYR A 30 -8.95 -11.54 -5.18
C TYR A 30 -7.90 -12.39 -5.89
N VAL A 31 -7.37 -13.43 -5.26
CA VAL A 31 -6.44 -14.37 -5.90
C VAL A 31 -7.08 -15.02 -7.12
N LYS A 32 -8.32 -15.52 -7.00
CA LYS A 32 -9.04 -16.16 -8.12
C LYS A 32 -9.31 -15.18 -9.25
N PHE A 33 -9.77 -13.98 -8.93
CA PHE A 33 -10.03 -12.92 -9.89
C PHE A 33 -8.75 -12.54 -10.64
N THR A 34 -7.68 -12.24 -9.91
CA THR A 34 -6.40 -11.77 -10.46
C THR A 34 -5.67 -12.87 -11.23
N ALA A 35 -5.76 -14.13 -10.78
CA ALA A 35 -5.25 -15.28 -11.54
C ALA A 35 -5.99 -15.45 -12.87
N LYS A 36 -7.31 -15.24 -12.90
CA LYS A 36 -8.11 -15.27 -14.14
C LYS A 36 -7.70 -14.13 -15.07
N LYS A 37 -7.55 -12.91 -14.54
CA LYS A 37 -7.15 -11.70 -15.29
C LYS A 37 -5.81 -11.89 -16.01
N TYR A 38 -4.85 -12.56 -15.38
CA TYR A 38 -3.51 -12.76 -15.91
C TYR A 38 -3.24 -14.17 -16.47
N LYS A 39 -4.29 -14.96 -16.73
CA LYS A 39 -4.15 -16.30 -17.31
C LYS A 39 -3.36 -16.24 -18.62
N GLY A 40 -2.30 -17.05 -18.73
CA GLY A 40 -1.43 -17.12 -19.90
C GLY A 40 -0.26 -16.12 -19.92
N ARG A 41 -0.20 -15.14 -19.00
CA ARG A 41 0.96 -14.25 -18.88
C ARG A 41 2.10 -14.94 -18.13
N LYS A 42 3.21 -15.20 -18.84
CA LYS A 42 4.37 -15.91 -18.29
C LYS A 42 5.14 -15.11 -17.24
N ASN A 43 5.03 -13.78 -17.25
CA ASN A 43 5.70 -12.89 -16.31
C ASN A 43 4.85 -12.56 -15.06
N VAL A 44 3.69 -13.19 -14.88
CA VAL A 44 2.84 -13.01 -13.70
C VAL A 44 2.64 -14.33 -12.98
N LYS A 45 2.91 -14.34 -11.68
CA LYS A 45 2.54 -15.42 -10.76
C LYS A 45 1.58 -14.87 -9.72
N VAL A 46 0.41 -15.47 -9.59
CA VAL A 46 -0.58 -15.09 -8.56
C VAL A 46 -0.58 -16.13 -7.45
N ILE A 47 -0.48 -15.70 -6.19
CA ILE A 47 -0.45 -16.61 -5.03
C ILE A 47 -1.37 -16.14 -3.90
N LYS A 48 -2.00 -17.08 -3.19
CA LYS A 48 -2.63 -16.81 -1.89
C LYS A 48 -1.57 -16.79 -0.79
N LEU A 49 -1.44 -15.66 -0.09
CA LEU A 49 -0.40 -15.42 0.90
C LEU A 49 -0.90 -14.61 2.09
N ASP A 50 -0.74 -15.16 3.29
CA ASP A 50 -0.68 -14.37 4.52
C ASP A 50 0.79 -14.02 4.78
N ILE A 51 1.13 -12.73 4.73
CA ILE A 51 2.51 -12.26 4.90
C ILE A 51 3.03 -12.46 6.32
N ASN A 52 2.17 -12.64 7.33
CA ASN A 52 2.60 -13.05 8.68
C ASN A 52 2.96 -14.53 8.78
N LYS A 53 2.49 -15.34 7.83
CA LYS A 53 2.70 -16.80 7.79
C LYS A 53 3.07 -17.25 6.36
N PRO A 54 4.17 -16.75 5.79
CA PRO A 54 4.49 -16.99 4.38
C PRO A 54 4.87 -18.45 4.09
N GLY A 55 5.36 -19.18 5.11
CA GLY A 55 5.80 -20.56 4.97
C GLY A 55 6.80 -20.74 3.82
N LYS A 56 6.64 -21.80 3.04
CA LYS A 56 7.49 -22.07 1.85
C LYS A 56 7.03 -21.32 0.58
N LYS A 57 5.98 -20.49 0.65
CA LYS A 57 5.43 -19.79 -0.54
C LYS A 57 6.31 -18.66 -1.02
N ILE A 58 7.09 -18.07 -0.11
CA ILE A 58 8.08 -17.02 -0.40
C ILE A 58 9.46 -17.61 -0.15
N LYS A 59 10.31 -17.56 -1.17
CA LYS A 59 11.73 -17.89 -1.03
C LYS A 59 12.50 -16.66 -0.55
N SER A 60 13.41 -16.87 0.41
CA SER A 60 14.29 -15.81 0.90
C SER A 60 15.18 -15.27 -0.22
N GLY A 61 15.34 -13.95 -0.30
CA GLY A 61 16.19 -13.30 -1.29
C GLY A 61 15.71 -13.42 -2.75
N ALA A 62 14.46 -13.78 -3.00
CA ALA A 62 13.95 -14.06 -4.34
C ALA A 62 13.45 -12.83 -5.10
N TYR A 63 13.35 -11.67 -4.45
CA TYR A 63 12.78 -10.47 -5.03
C TYR A 63 13.72 -9.27 -4.88
N ASP A 64 13.92 -8.51 -5.96
CA ASP A 64 14.60 -7.21 -5.88
C ASP A 64 13.73 -6.13 -5.22
N THR A 65 12.40 -6.21 -5.39
CA THR A 65 11.47 -5.17 -4.95
C THR A 65 10.22 -5.78 -4.34
N ALA A 66 9.74 -5.18 -3.26
CA ALA A 66 8.46 -5.47 -2.62
C ALA A 66 7.59 -4.22 -2.63
N VAL A 67 6.30 -4.39 -2.89
CA VAL A 67 5.29 -3.32 -2.92
C VAL A 67 4.14 -3.73 -2.01
N MET A 68 3.73 -2.84 -1.10
CA MET A 68 2.64 -3.05 -0.16
C MET A 68 1.85 -1.75 -0.01
N LEU A 69 0.68 -1.66 -0.64
CA LEU A 69 -0.10 -0.41 -0.69
C LEU A 69 -1.48 -0.64 -0.07
N ASN A 70 -1.78 0.09 1.00
CA ASN A 70 -2.99 -0.05 1.80
C ASN A 70 -3.24 -1.50 2.26
N VAL A 71 -2.25 -2.08 2.94
CA VAL A 71 -2.31 -3.46 3.46
C VAL A 71 -1.87 -3.52 4.91
N LEU A 72 -0.78 -2.83 5.26
CA LEU A 72 -0.15 -2.93 6.58
C LEU A 72 -1.12 -2.55 7.71
N GLU A 73 -2.00 -1.58 7.47
CA GLU A 73 -3.03 -1.11 8.40
C GLU A 73 -4.08 -2.17 8.79
N HIS A 74 -4.17 -3.26 8.01
CA HIS A 74 -5.05 -4.40 8.30
C HIS A 74 -4.31 -5.53 9.04
N ILE A 75 -3.00 -5.40 9.23
CA ILE A 75 -2.16 -6.43 9.83
C ILE A 75 -1.99 -6.14 11.32
N LYS A 76 -2.30 -7.11 12.19
CA LYS A 76 -2.12 -6.96 13.64
C LYS A 76 -0.64 -7.02 14.07
N ASP A 77 0.10 -8.00 13.56
CA ASP A 77 1.55 -8.15 13.82
C ASP A 77 2.35 -7.54 12.65
N GLU A 78 2.38 -6.22 12.59
CA GLU A 78 3.02 -5.45 11.51
C GLU A 78 4.53 -5.72 11.45
N GLY A 79 5.17 -5.86 12.62
CA GLY A 79 6.61 -6.14 12.73
C GLY A 79 6.96 -7.48 12.07
N ARG A 80 6.18 -8.53 12.32
CA ARG A 80 6.38 -9.82 11.64
C ARG A 80 6.17 -9.71 10.13
N ALA A 81 5.15 -8.99 9.68
CA ALA A 81 4.92 -8.79 8.24
C ALA A 81 6.12 -8.08 7.59
N VAL A 82 6.60 -6.98 8.16
CA VAL A 82 7.77 -6.24 7.65
C VAL A 82 9.03 -7.11 7.67
N LYS A 83 9.25 -7.90 8.73
CA LYS A 83 10.37 -8.86 8.81
C LYS A 83 10.30 -9.92 7.70
N ASN A 84 9.13 -10.47 7.42
CA ASN A 84 8.93 -11.46 6.37
C ASN A 84 9.13 -10.86 4.97
N VAL A 85 8.69 -9.62 4.74
CA VAL A 85 9.01 -8.87 3.52
C VAL A 85 10.53 -8.70 3.38
N LYS A 86 11.23 -8.32 4.44
CA LYS A 86 12.70 -8.23 4.42
C LYS A 86 13.34 -9.57 4.07
N GLN A 87 12.86 -10.68 4.59
CA GLN A 87 13.40 -12.01 4.25
C GLN A 87 13.20 -12.31 2.76
N ALA A 88 12.02 -11.99 2.21
CA ALA A 88 11.72 -12.18 0.79
C ALA A 88 12.68 -11.42 -0.14
N LEU A 89 13.11 -10.22 0.28
CA LEU A 89 13.97 -9.34 -0.52
C LEU A 89 15.42 -9.83 -0.60
N ALA A 90 16.03 -9.68 -1.77
CA ALA A 90 17.48 -9.78 -1.95
C ALA A 90 18.21 -8.66 -1.18
N LYS A 91 19.51 -8.82 -0.91
CA LYS A 91 20.32 -7.74 -0.31
C LYS A 91 20.30 -6.51 -1.24
N GLY A 92 20.11 -5.32 -0.68
CA GLY A 92 19.91 -4.09 -1.47
C GLY A 92 18.53 -3.97 -2.10
N GLY A 93 17.65 -4.95 -1.91
CA GLY A 93 16.30 -4.92 -2.43
C GLY A 93 15.44 -3.82 -1.80
N LYS A 94 14.49 -3.30 -2.57
CA LYS A 94 13.65 -2.15 -2.20
C LYS A 94 12.31 -2.59 -1.64
N PHE A 95 11.82 -1.84 -0.66
CA PHE A 95 10.47 -1.97 -0.16
C PHE A 95 9.74 -0.64 -0.31
N VAL A 96 8.69 -0.63 -1.15
CA VAL A 96 7.80 0.50 -1.33
C VAL A 96 6.51 0.22 -0.57
N ILE A 97 6.20 1.09 0.39
CA ILE A 97 5.03 0.97 1.23
C ILE A 97 4.20 2.25 1.19
N LEU A 98 2.88 2.08 1.07
CA LEU A 98 1.90 3.16 1.21
C LEU A 98 0.90 2.76 2.27
N VAL A 99 0.71 3.62 3.27
CA VAL A 99 -0.25 3.42 4.36
C VAL A 99 -1.11 4.66 4.56
N PRO A 100 -2.34 4.52 5.07
CA PRO A 100 -3.16 5.65 5.41
C PRO A 100 -2.52 6.41 6.59
N ALA A 101 -2.59 7.73 6.52
CA ALA A 101 -1.90 8.62 7.43
C ALA A 101 -2.87 9.48 8.23
N MET A 102 -2.33 10.11 9.28
CA MET A 102 -3.03 11.04 10.18
C MET A 102 -4.14 10.37 10.99
N GLN A 103 -3.80 9.87 12.19
CA GLN A 103 -4.77 9.24 13.10
C GLN A 103 -5.97 10.14 13.46
N ILE A 104 -5.79 11.47 13.44
CA ILE A 104 -6.86 12.43 13.73
C ILE A 104 -8.05 12.35 12.74
N ILE A 105 -7.81 11.91 11.49
CA ILE A 105 -8.86 11.76 10.47
C ILE A 105 -9.45 10.34 10.40
N TYR A 106 -9.04 9.44 11.30
CA TYR A 106 -9.61 8.09 11.38
C TYR A 106 -11.09 8.14 11.75
N GLY A 107 -11.97 7.58 10.92
CA GLY A 107 -13.44 7.63 11.08
C GLY A 107 -14.17 6.35 10.68
N GLU A 108 -15.49 6.47 10.41
CA GLU A 108 -16.34 5.32 10.08
C GLU A 108 -15.94 4.65 8.76
N MET A 109 -15.44 5.43 7.80
CA MET A 109 -14.90 4.89 6.55
C MET A 109 -13.69 3.97 6.79
N ASP A 110 -12.81 4.33 7.73
CA ASP A 110 -11.65 3.50 8.08
C ASP A 110 -12.08 2.17 8.70
N LYS A 111 -13.05 2.21 9.61
CA LYS A 111 -13.63 1.01 10.22
C LYS A 111 -14.29 0.11 9.18
N ALA A 112 -15.06 0.70 8.26
CA ALA A 112 -15.74 -0.02 7.19
C ALA A 112 -14.76 -0.68 6.21
N LEU A 113 -13.60 -0.06 5.99
CA LEU A 113 -12.50 -0.67 5.23
C LEU A 113 -11.73 -1.72 6.04
N GLY A 114 -11.90 -1.76 7.36
CA GLY A 114 -11.20 -2.69 8.25
C GLY A 114 -9.80 -2.20 8.66
N HIS A 115 -9.53 -0.89 8.61
CA HIS A 115 -8.28 -0.33 9.10
C HIS A 115 -8.19 -0.44 10.62
N HIS A 116 -7.07 -0.93 11.14
CA HIS A 116 -6.80 -0.90 12.58
C HIS A 116 -6.31 0.48 13.05
N LYS A 117 -5.52 1.17 12.21
CA LYS A 117 -4.92 2.46 12.53
C LYS A 117 -4.52 3.24 11.28
N ARG A 118 -4.13 4.49 11.48
CA ARG A 118 -3.45 5.37 10.52
C ARG A 118 -2.09 5.75 11.11
N TYR A 119 -1.09 5.88 10.25
CA TYR A 119 0.29 6.11 10.69
C TYR A 119 0.63 7.60 10.72
N ASN A 120 1.63 7.93 11.52
CA ASN A 120 2.49 9.09 11.27
C ASN A 120 3.85 8.66 10.69
N LYS A 121 4.60 9.62 10.15
CA LYS A 121 5.91 9.34 9.53
C LYS A 121 6.92 8.71 10.49
N THR A 122 6.92 9.14 11.76
CA THR A 122 7.85 8.64 12.77
C THR A 122 7.58 7.17 13.06
N GLU A 123 6.32 6.80 13.31
CA GLU A 123 5.91 5.41 13.55
C GLU A 123 6.29 4.48 12.40
N LEU A 124 6.00 4.88 11.15
CA LEU A 124 6.33 4.07 9.99
C LEU A 124 7.85 3.93 9.81
N LYS A 125 8.59 5.04 10.00
CA LYS A 125 10.05 5.05 9.92
C LYS A 125 10.66 4.11 10.97
N GLU A 126 10.24 4.22 12.21
CA GLU A 126 10.73 3.38 13.31
C GLU A 126 10.42 1.90 13.07
N LEU A 127 9.20 1.57 12.64
CA LEU A 127 8.81 0.20 12.31
C LEU A 127 9.75 -0.40 11.26
N LEU A 128 10.02 0.32 10.17
CA LEU A 128 10.90 -0.15 9.10
C LEU A 128 12.36 -0.26 9.57
N VAL A 129 12.88 0.75 10.26
CA VAL A 129 14.27 0.78 10.75
C VAL A 129 14.53 -0.31 11.78
N ASN A 130 13.60 -0.53 12.72
CA ASN A 130 13.72 -1.59 13.74
C ASN A 130 13.67 -3.00 13.13
N ASN A 131 13.11 -3.14 11.93
CA ASN A 131 13.16 -4.38 11.15
C ASN A 131 14.37 -4.44 10.20
N GLY A 132 15.30 -3.50 10.32
CA GLY A 132 16.59 -3.44 9.63
C GLY A 132 16.47 -3.05 8.16
N PHE A 133 15.61 -2.09 7.87
CA PHE A 133 15.63 -1.34 6.62
C PHE A 133 16.33 0.01 6.79
N LYS A 134 16.99 0.47 5.74
CA LYS A 134 17.41 1.87 5.57
C LYS A 134 16.30 2.64 4.87
N ILE A 135 15.88 3.78 5.41
CA ILE A 135 14.93 4.65 4.70
C ILE A 135 15.67 5.42 3.61
N LEU A 136 15.19 5.32 2.38
CA LEU A 136 15.67 6.11 1.24
C LEU A 136 14.83 7.38 1.07
N ASP A 137 13.51 7.26 1.24
CA ASP A 137 12.58 8.39 1.18
C ASP A 137 11.34 8.12 2.01
N ILE A 138 10.73 9.18 2.55
CA ILE A 138 9.44 9.12 3.26
C ILE A 138 8.70 10.45 3.14
N PHE A 139 7.49 10.42 2.59
CA PHE A 139 6.73 11.64 2.31
C PHE A 139 5.22 11.42 2.41
N TYR A 140 4.49 12.52 2.56
CA TYR A 140 3.03 12.52 2.55
C TYR A 140 2.51 12.66 1.13
N LEU A 141 1.33 12.11 0.87
CA LEU A 141 0.64 12.19 -0.41
C LEU A 141 -0.85 12.46 -0.17
N ASN A 142 -1.49 13.13 -1.13
CA ASN A 142 -2.91 13.45 -1.16
C ASN A 142 -3.33 14.37 0.01
N PHE A 143 -2.82 15.60 0.00
CA PHE A 143 -3.16 16.63 0.99
C PHE A 143 -4.63 17.03 0.92
N ALA A 144 -5.17 17.26 -0.29
CA ALA A 144 -6.58 17.65 -0.45
C ALA A 144 -7.54 16.55 0.02
N GLY A 145 -7.13 15.28 -0.09
CA GLY A 145 -7.91 14.14 0.39
C GLY A 145 -8.16 14.15 1.90
N ILE A 146 -7.30 14.81 2.70
CA ILE A 146 -7.49 14.96 4.15
C ILE A 146 -8.87 15.57 4.45
N ILE A 147 -9.21 16.65 3.75
CA ILE A 147 -10.43 17.43 3.99
C ILE A 147 -11.66 16.58 3.65
N GLY A 148 -11.65 15.96 2.46
CA GLY A 148 -12.76 15.12 2.01
C GLY A 148 -12.98 13.90 2.90
N TRP A 149 -11.89 13.25 3.34
CA TRP A 149 -11.95 12.09 4.21
C TRP A 149 -12.43 12.45 5.61
N TYR A 150 -11.90 13.53 6.20
CA TYR A 150 -12.31 14.00 7.51
C TYR A 150 -13.81 14.34 7.52
N PHE A 151 -14.26 15.15 6.56
CA PHE A 151 -15.67 15.55 6.50
C PHE A 151 -16.60 14.35 6.28
N SER A 152 -16.28 13.46 5.33
CA SER A 152 -17.14 12.32 5.00
C SER A 152 -17.14 11.24 6.10
N GLY A 153 -15.97 10.92 6.65
CA GLY A 153 -15.79 9.81 7.59
C GLY A 153 -16.01 10.18 9.05
N ARG A 154 -15.72 11.42 9.46
CA ARG A 154 -15.88 11.87 10.87
C ARG A 154 -17.15 12.66 11.10
N ILE A 155 -17.45 13.62 10.22
CA ILE A 155 -18.60 14.51 10.39
C ILE A 155 -19.88 13.82 9.90
N LEU A 156 -19.87 13.36 8.65
CA LEU A 156 -21.04 12.69 8.05
C LEU A 156 -21.15 11.20 8.41
N LYS A 157 -20.12 10.61 9.03
CA LYS A 157 -20.08 9.20 9.46
C LYS A 157 -20.44 8.20 8.35
N LYS A 158 -20.09 8.51 7.11
CA LYS A 158 -20.31 7.60 5.98
C LYS A 158 -19.42 6.36 6.14
N SER A 159 -19.91 5.21 5.72
CA SER A 159 -19.15 3.96 5.69
C SER A 159 -18.41 3.72 4.36
N HIS A 160 -18.71 4.52 3.33
CA HIS A 160 -18.08 4.42 2.01
C HIS A 160 -18.00 5.81 1.36
N ILE A 161 -17.08 5.99 0.41
CA ILE A 161 -17.03 7.18 -0.42
C ILE A 161 -18.18 7.11 -1.43
N PRO A 162 -19.06 8.11 -1.48
CA PRO A 162 -20.07 8.20 -2.54
C PRO A 162 -19.41 8.31 -3.92
N GLU A 163 -19.89 7.53 -4.89
CA GLU A 163 -19.28 7.43 -6.22
C GLU A 163 -19.19 8.80 -6.92
N ASN A 164 -20.18 9.67 -6.74
CA ASN A 164 -20.18 11.03 -7.28
C ASN A 164 -19.08 11.91 -6.68
N GLN A 165 -18.78 11.77 -5.38
CA GLN A 165 -17.70 12.51 -4.73
C GLN A 165 -16.33 12.04 -5.24
N ALA A 166 -16.14 10.74 -5.40
CA ALA A 166 -14.92 10.19 -6.00
C ALA A 166 -14.70 10.74 -7.41
N LYS A 167 -15.75 10.71 -8.26
CA LYS A 167 -15.69 11.27 -9.62
C LYS A 167 -15.35 12.76 -9.65
N ILE A 168 -15.92 13.56 -8.75
CA ILE A 168 -15.62 15.00 -8.66
C ILE A 168 -14.16 15.21 -8.25
N PHE A 169 -13.69 14.47 -7.24
CA PHE A 169 -12.32 14.57 -6.77
C PHE A 169 -11.32 14.23 -7.88
N ASP A 170 -11.52 13.11 -8.56
CA ASP A 170 -10.64 12.63 -9.63
C ASP A 170 -10.64 13.57 -10.85
N LYS A 171 -11.80 14.15 -11.18
CA LYS A 171 -11.95 15.02 -12.36
C LYS A 171 -11.46 16.45 -12.14
N TYR A 172 -11.65 17.01 -10.94
CA TYR A 172 -11.45 18.45 -10.71
C TYR A 172 -10.35 18.76 -9.71
N ILE A 173 -10.21 17.96 -8.63
CA ILE A 173 -9.26 18.27 -7.56
C ILE A 173 -7.89 17.69 -7.90
N LEU A 174 -7.84 16.41 -8.28
CA LEU A 174 -6.59 15.70 -8.54
C LEU A 174 -5.72 16.34 -9.65
N PRO A 175 -6.27 16.80 -10.81
CA PRO A 175 -5.45 17.44 -11.85
C PRO A 175 -4.81 18.75 -11.39
N VAL A 176 -5.45 19.44 -10.43
CA VAL A 176 -4.95 20.70 -9.88
C VAL A 176 -3.91 20.43 -8.81
N THR A 177 -4.15 19.48 -7.89
CA THR A 177 -3.27 19.24 -6.73
C THR A 177 -2.03 18.40 -7.08
N ARG A 178 -2.15 17.46 -8.02
CA ARG A 178 -1.07 16.53 -8.37
C ARG A 178 0.21 17.22 -8.87
N PRO A 179 0.17 18.25 -9.74
CA PRO A 179 1.38 18.99 -10.12
C PRO A 179 2.10 19.58 -8.90
N PHE A 180 1.37 20.19 -7.96
CA PHE A 180 1.98 20.76 -6.76
C PHE A 180 2.65 19.69 -5.89
N GLU A 181 1.97 18.57 -5.62
CA GLU A 181 2.54 17.48 -4.83
C GLU A 181 3.73 16.78 -5.52
N ARG A 182 3.83 16.88 -6.84
CA ARG A 182 4.99 16.38 -7.60
C ARG A 182 6.24 17.24 -7.38
N PHE A 183 6.08 18.56 -7.25
CA PHE A 183 7.19 19.49 -7.06
C PHE A 183 7.54 19.72 -5.60
N LEU A 184 6.54 19.69 -4.71
CA LEU A 184 6.69 19.95 -3.28
C LEU A 184 6.01 18.85 -2.49
N LYS A 185 6.80 18.12 -1.69
CA LYS A 185 6.28 17.12 -0.75
C LYS A 185 5.44 17.84 0.30
N PRO A 186 4.13 17.56 0.41
CA PRO A 186 3.28 18.28 1.35
C PRO A 186 3.68 17.97 2.80
N PRO A 187 3.46 18.92 3.73
CA PRO A 187 3.79 18.73 5.14
C PRO A 187 2.85 17.73 5.85
N ALA A 188 1.69 17.44 5.25
CA ALA A 188 0.71 16.45 5.68
C ALA A 188 0.07 15.77 4.45
N GLY A 189 -0.65 14.67 4.64
CA GLY A 189 -1.35 13.98 3.57
C GLY A 189 -2.27 12.88 4.10
N GLN A 190 -3.25 12.48 3.29
CA GLN A 190 -4.14 11.36 3.62
C GLN A 190 -3.37 10.02 3.70
N SER A 191 -2.22 9.92 3.03
CA SER A 191 -1.36 8.73 3.02
C SER A 191 0.12 9.11 3.22
N ILE A 192 0.92 8.15 3.69
CA ILE A 192 2.38 8.22 3.70
C ILE A 192 2.90 7.18 2.72
N VAL A 193 3.90 7.58 1.93
CA VAL A 193 4.74 6.68 1.14
C VAL A 193 6.11 6.61 1.79
N ALA A 194 6.66 5.41 1.93
CA ALA A 194 8.06 5.20 2.26
C ALA A 194 8.72 4.27 1.23
N ILE A 195 9.96 4.61 0.88
CA ILE A 195 10.85 3.79 0.07
C ILE A 195 12.01 3.41 0.96
N ALA A 196 12.21 2.11 1.16
CA ALA A 196 13.22 1.58 2.05
C ALA A 196 14.09 0.53 1.34
N GLU A 197 15.30 0.32 1.84
CA GLU A 197 16.28 -0.63 1.30
C GLU A 197 16.65 -1.66 2.37
N LYS A 198 16.72 -2.93 1.97
CA LYS A 198 17.25 -3.99 2.82
C LYS A 198 18.77 -3.87 2.95
N ILE A 199 19.23 -3.67 4.18
CA ILE A 199 20.64 -3.72 4.59
C ILE A 199 21.08 -5.18 4.78
#